data_AF-A0A535V8X4-F1
#
_entry.id   AF-A0A535V8X4-F1
#
_cell.length_a   1.000
_cell.length_b   1.000
_cell.length_c   1.000
_cell.angle_alpha   90.00
_cell.angle_beta   90.00
_cell.angle_gamma   90.00
#
_symmetry.space_group_name_H-M   'P 1'
#
loop_
_entity.id
_entity.type
_entity.pdbx_description
1 polymer ?
#
loop_
_entity_poly.entity_id
_entity_poly.type
_entity_poly.pdbx_seq_one_letter_code
_entity_poly.pdbx_strand_id
1 'polypeptide(L)'
;MSDNTQMAGKVVTLWRYPIKSMMGEELNATVVTTRGLLGDRAYALVDQATTKVASAKNPSKWPHLFDFRAAFVVPPQPGMPLPVVRITLPDGTVLTNEQS
;
A
#
# COMPACT_ATOMS: atom_id res chain seq x y z
N MET A 1 11.93 7.04 40.74
CA MET A 1 12.35 7.17 39.33
C MET A 1 11.25 7.93 38.62
N SER A 2 11.45 9.22 38.35
CA SER A 2 10.45 10.03 37.64
C SER A 2 10.55 9.74 36.15
N ASP A 3 9.48 9.18 35.60
CA ASP A 3 9.36 8.87 34.17
C ASP A 3 9.25 10.19 33.40
N ASN A 4 10.38 10.63 32.84
CA ASN A 4 10.46 11.86 32.07
C ASN A 4 10.08 11.53 30.63
N THR A 5 8.82 11.18 30.39
CA THR A 5 8.30 10.93 29.03
C THR A 5 8.12 12.28 28.34
N GLN A 6 9.22 12.86 27.89
CA GLN A 6 9.18 14.07 27.08
C GLN A 6 8.58 13.73 25.71
N MET A 7 7.55 14.47 25.30
CA MET A 7 6.90 14.28 24.01
C MET A 7 7.90 14.48 22.86
N ALA A 8 8.17 13.41 22.10
CA ALA A 8 9.17 13.39 21.03
C ALA A 8 8.68 14.02 19.71
N GLY A 9 7.37 14.26 19.57
CA GLY A 9 6.78 14.86 18.38
C GLY A 9 5.32 14.47 18.16
N LYS A 10 4.76 14.89 17.00
CA LYS A 10 3.39 14.60 16.57
C LYS A 10 3.40 13.95 15.19
N VAL A 11 2.59 12.91 15.02
CA VAL A 11 2.30 12.32 13.70
C VAL A 11 1.49 13.33 12.87
N VAL A 12 2.02 13.74 11.72
CA VAL A 12 1.36 14.71 10.83
C VAL A 12 0.49 14.00 9.80
N THR A 13 1.00 12.93 9.17
CA THR A 13 0.28 12.13 8.19
C THR A 13 0.62 10.65 8.35
N LEU A 14 -0.29 9.79 7.92
CA LEU A 14 -0.07 8.35 7.84
C LEU A 14 -0.30 7.91 6.40
N TRP A 15 0.57 7.05 5.90
CA TRP A 15 0.48 6.54 4.54
C TRP A 15 0.57 5.02 4.55
N ARG A 16 -0.30 4.38 3.76
CA ARG A 16 -0.22 2.95 3.46
C ARG A 16 0.00 2.75 1.97
N TYR A 17 0.78 1.74 1.60
CA TYR A 17 1.08 1.39 0.22
C TYR A 17 0.58 -0.04 -0.06
N PRO A 18 -0.71 -0.23 -0.42
CA PRO A 18 -1.31 -1.56 -0.52
C PRO A 18 -0.60 -2.50 -1.51
N ILE A 19 -0.09 -1.95 -2.62
CA ILE A 19 0.63 -2.67 -3.67
C ILE A 19 2.08 -2.22 -3.70
N LYS A 20 3.00 -3.18 -3.74
CA LYS A 20 4.43 -2.94 -3.91
C LYS A 20 4.71 -2.04 -5.12
N SER A 21 5.56 -1.02 -4.90
CA SER A 21 6.06 -0.09 -5.92
C SER A 21 5.04 0.87 -6.55
N MET A 22 3.81 0.93 -6.05
CA MET A 22 2.81 1.93 -6.43
C MET A 22 2.71 3.07 -5.40
N MET A 23 2.08 4.17 -5.78
CA MET A 23 1.67 5.22 -4.85
C MET A 23 0.58 4.72 -3.90
N GLY A 24 0.59 5.23 -2.67
CA GLY A 24 -0.28 4.79 -1.60
C GLY A 24 -1.52 5.63 -1.37
N GLU A 25 -2.14 5.40 -0.22
CA GLU A 25 -3.27 6.13 0.34
C GLU A 25 -2.85 6.85 1.62
N GLU A 26 -3.35 8.06 1.81
CA GLU A 26 -3.25 8.77 3.08
C GLU A 26 -4.35 8.30 4.02
N LEU A 27 -4.04 8.15 5.31
CA LEU A 27 -4.91 7.57 6.33
C LEU A 27 -5.12 8.52 7.50
N ASN A 28 -6.33 8.51 8.04
CA ASN A 28 -6.62 9.16 9.33
C ASN A 28 -6.22 8.28 10.51
N ALA A 29 -6.32 6.96 10.37
CA ALA A 29 -5.97 5.98 11.38
C ALA A 29 -5.68 4.62 10.74
N THR A 30 -4.93 3.78 11.45
CA THR A 30 -4.66 2.40 11.05
C THR A 30 -4.26 1.57 12.27
N VAL A 31 -4.40 0.26 12.15
CA VAL A 31 -3.82 -0.69 13.11
C VAL A 31 -2.35 -0.90 12.78
N VAL A 32 -1.51 -0.81 13.81
CA VAL A 32 -0.09 -1.21 13.74
C VAL A 32 0.01 -2.66 14.19
N THR A 33 0.64 -3.50 13.37
CA THR A 33 0.86 -4.92 13.63
C THR A 33 2.35 -5.19 13.79
N THR A 34 2.72 -6.41 14.18
CA THR A 34 4.13 -6.85 14.22
C THR A 34 4.83 -6.80 12.86
N ARG A 35 4.08 -6.69 11.75
CA ARG A 35 4.60 -6.61 10.38
C ARG A 35 4.49 -5.21 9.76
N GLY A 36 4.13 -4.19 10.56
CA GLY A 36 3.86 -2.83 10.08
C GLY A 36 2.36 -2.53 10.04
N LEU A 37 1.95 -1.52 9.27
CA LEU A 37 0.54 -1.13 9.19
C LEU A 37 -0.28 -2.26 8.57
N LEU A 38 -1.45 -2.54 9.14
CA LEU A 38 -2.37 -3.54 8.58
C LEU A 38 -2.67 -3.20 7.11
N GLY A 39 -2.45 -4.15 6.20
CA GLY A 39 -2.65 -3.96 4.76
C GLY A 39 -1.51 -3.26 4.02
N ASP A 40 -0.44 -2.81 4.69
CA ASP A 40 0.73 -2.25 4.00
C ASP A 40 1.44 -3.33 3.19
N ARG A 41 1.69 -3.04 1.91
CA ARG A 41 2.36 -3.92 0.94
C ARG A 41 1.81 -5.34 0.93
N ALA A 42 0.50 -5.48 1.12
CA ALA A 42 -0.18 -6.78 1.12
C ALA A 42 -0.15 -7.47 -0.25
N TYR A 43 0.01 -6.69 -1.33
CA TYR A 43 0.00 -7.19 -2.70
C TYR A 43 1.25 -6.77 -3.47
N ALA A 44 1.52 -7.50 -4.55
CA ALA A 44 2.50 -7.14 -5.55
C ALA A 44 2.03 -7.61 -6.92
N LEU A 45 2.40 -6.88 -7.98
CA LEU A 45 2.15 -7.33 -9.34
C LEU A 45 3.13 -8.44 -9.71
N VAL A 46 2.62 -9.50 -10.35
CA VAL A 46 3.42 -10.57 -10.93
C VAL A 46 3.36 -10.43 -12.44
N ASP A 47 4.52 -10.33 -13.07
CA ASP A 47 4.62 -10.37 -14.53
C ASP A 47 4.33 -11.79 -15.01
N GLN A 48 3.23 -11.98 -15.72
CA GLN A 48 2.78 -13.28 -16.22
C GLN A 48 3.79 -13.94 -17.16
N ALA A 49 4.56 -13.16 -17.94
CA ALA A 49 5.52 -13.71 -18.89
C ALA A 49 6.77 -14.28 -18.20
N THR A 50 7.15 -13.74 -17.04
CA THR A 50 8.40 -14.12 -16.35
C THR A 50 8.21 -14.70 -14.97
N THR A 51 6.97 -14.74 -14.48
CA THR A 51 6.56 -15.11 -13.11
C THR A 51 7.28 -14.32 -12.02
N LYS A 52 7.96 -13.23 -12.37
CA LYS A 52 8.70 -12.38 -11.43
C LYS A 52 7.79 -11.30 -10.87
N VAL A 53 7.99 -10.96 -9.61
CA VAL A 53 7.37 -9.79 -8.99
C VAL A 53 7.90 -8.53 -9.65
N ALA A 54 6.98 -7.71 -10.19
CA ALA A 54 7.32 -6.41 -10.75
C ALA A 54 7.89 -5.49 -9.66
N SER A 55 8.90 -4.70 -10.02
CA SER A 55 9.65 -3.90 -9.07
C SER A 55 10.16 -2.63 -9.70
N ALA A 56 9.90 -1.49 -9.05
CA ALA A 56 10.44 -0.19 -9.47
C ALA A 56 11.98 -0.12 -9.45
N LYS A 57 12.65 -1.13 -8.86
CA LYS A 57 14.11 -1.27 -8.94
C LYS A 57 14.62 -1.70 -10.32
N ASN A 58 13.72 -2.06 -11.23
CA ASN A 58 14.04 -2.39 -12.61
C ASN A 58 13.21 -1.53 -13.59
N PRO A 59 13.52 -0.23 -13.68
CA PRO A 59 12.70 0.73 -14.44
C PRO A 59 12.74 0.50 -15.95
N SER A 60 13.76 -0.18 -16.49
CA SER A 60 13.77 -0.55 -17.92
C SER A 60 12.65 -1.53 -18.27
N LYS A 61 12.24 -2.36 -17.32
CA LYS A 61 11.16 -3.34 -17.49
C LYS A 61 9.80 -2.83 -17.00
N TRP A 62 9.78 -2.05 -15.92
CA TRP A 62 8.55 -1.52 -15.31
C TRP A 62 8.69 -0.03 -14.96
N PRO A 63 8.73 0.87 -15.97
CA PRO A 63 9.04 2.27 -15.76
C PRO A 63 7.96 3.04 -14.99
N HIS A 64 6.70 2.65 -15.15
CA HIS A 64 5.54 3.46 -14.72
C HIS A 64 4.93 3.05 -13.38
N LEU A 65 5.58 2.17 -12.60
CA LEU A 65 4.95 1.63 -11.37
C LEU A 65 4.55 2.72 -10.37
N PHE A 66 5.31 3.82 -10.30
CA PHE A 66 4.99 4.96 -9.44
C PHE A 66 3.90 5.88 -9.98
N ASP A 67 3.47 5.69 -11.23
CA ASP A 67 2.38 6.49 -11.81
C ASP A 67 1.00 5.94 -11.41
N PHE A 68 0.95 4.69 -10.95
CA PHE A 68 -0.27 4.05 -10.44
C PHE A 68 -0.46 4.33 -8.95
N ARG A 69 -1.71 4.49 -8.52
CA ARG A 69 -2.09 4.63 -7.11
C ARG A 69 -2.96 3.47 -6.64
N ALA A 70 -2.61 2.89 -5.50
CA ALA A 70 -3.37 1.83 -4.85
C ALA A 70 -4.00 2.31 -3.54
N ALA A 71 -5.25 1.92 -3.31
CA ALA A 71 -5.98 2.17 -2.08
C ALA A 71 -6.94 1.00 -1.80
N PHE A 72 -7.21 0.70 -0.53
CA PHE A 72 -8.29 -0.23 -0.22
C PHE A 72 -9.64 0.46 -0.45
N VAL A 73 -10.64 -0.25 -0.98
CA VAL A 73 -11.98 0.32 -1.18
C VAL A 73 -12.68 0.62 0.15
N VAL A 74 -12.36 -0.17 1.18
CA VAL A 74 -12.73 0.06 2.58
C VAL A 74 -11.53 -0.24 3.48
N PRO A 75 -11.34 0.44 4.62
CA PRO A 75 -10.21 0.20 5.49
C PRO A 75 -10.14 -1.28 5.97
N PRO A 76 -8.96 -1.93 5.90
CA PRO A 76 -8.75 -3.26 6.46
C PRO A 76 -9.04 -3.30 7.96
N GLN A 77 -9.64 -4.40 8.42
CA GLN A 77 -9.97 -4.64 9.84
C GLN A 77 -9.20 -5.85 10.39
N PRO A 78 -8.73 -5.83 11.64
CA PRO A 78 -8.07 -6.98 12.25
C PRO A 78 -8.97 -8.22 12.25
N GLY A 79 -8.39 -9.38 11.93
CA GLY A 79 -9.12 -10.66 11.93
C GLY A 79 -10.05 -10.88 10.74
N MET A 80 -10.22 -9.89 9.86
CA MET A 80 -11.03 -10.01 8.65
C MET A 80 -10.15 -10.23 7.41
N PRO A 81 -10.68 -10.87 6.35
CA PRO A 81 -10.02 -10.88 5.05
C PRO A 81 -9.70 -9.47 4.56
N LEU A 82 -8.61 -9.34 3.79
CA LEU A 82 -8.27 -8.06 3.20
C LEU A 82 -9.34 -7.62 2.19
N PRO A 83 -9.82 -6.37 2.27
CA PRO A 83 -10.76 -5.84 1.29
C PRO A 83 -10.13 -5.75 -0.11
N VAL A 84 -10.99 -5.49 -1.09
CA VAL A 84 -10.58 -5.16 -2.46
C VAL A 84 -9.64 -3.95 -2.47
N VAL A 85 -8.61 -4.05 -3.29
CA VAL A 85 -7.74 -2.92 -3.62
C VAL A 85 -8.14 -2.39 -4.98
N ARG A 86 -8.34 -1.08 -5.04
CA ARG A 86 -8.47 -0.34 -6.30
C ARG A 86 -7.12 0.18 -6.75
N ILE A 87 -6.87 0.13 -8.05
CA ILE A 87 -5.70 0.70 -8.71
C ILE A 87 -6.19 1.81 -9.64
N THR A 88 -5.81 3.05 -9.36
CA THR A 88 -6.03 4.19 -10.25
C THR A 88 -4.83 4.32 -11.18
N LEU A 89 -5.10 4.27 -12.48
CA LEU A 89 -4.13 4.41 -13.56
C LEU A 89 -3.84 5.90 -13.84
N PRO A 90 -2.76 6.23 -14.56
CA PRO A 90 -2.39 7.62 -14.85
C PRO A 90 -3.45 8.39 -15.66
N ASP A 91 -4.27 7.67 -16.45
CA ASP A 91 -5.40 8.22 -17.22
C ASP A 91 -6.69 8.40 -16.39
N GLY A 92 -6.65 8.03 -15.11
CA GLY A 92 -7.81 8.05 -14.21
C GLY A 92 -8.67 6.77 -14.24
N THR A 93 -8.38 5.82 -15.13
CA THR A 93 -9.06 4.52 -15.15
C THR A 93 -8.86 3.80 -13.82
N VAL A 94 -9.89 3.10 -13.33
CA VAL A 94 -9.84 2.35 -12.08
C VAL A 94 -10.02 0.87 -12.34
N LEU A 95 -9.04 0.08 -11.89
CA LEU A 95 -9.09 -1.38 -11.88
C LEU A 95 -9.23 -1.89 -10.44
N THR A 96 -9.69 -3.13 -10.28
CA THR A 96 -9.75 -3.81 -8.97
C THR A 96 -9.07 -5.16 -9.03
N ASN A 97 -8.60 -5.67 -7.90
CA ASN A 97 -7.99 -7.00 -7.82
C ASN A 97 -9.00 -8.15 -7.84
N GLU A 98 -10.29 -7.89 -8.09
CA GLU A 98 -11.31 -8.92 -8.32
C GLU A 98 -11.39 -9.36 -9.80
N GLN A 99 -10.86 -8.55 -10.71
CA GLN A 99 -10.81 -8.83 -12.14
C GLN A 99 -9.51 -9.62 -12.42
N SER A 100 -9.55 -10.94 -12.23
CA SER A 100 -8.47 -11.87 -12.61
C SER A 100 -8.93 -12.79 -13.72
#